data_AF-A0A246K0S6-F1
#
_entry.id   AF-A0A246K0S6-F1
#
_cell.length_a   1.000
_cell.length_b   1.000
_cell.length_c   1.000
_cell.angle_alpha   90.00
_cell.angle_beta   90.00
_cell.angle_gamma   90.00
#
_symmetry.space_group_name_H-M   'P 1'
#
loop_
_entity.id
_entity.type
_entity.pdbx_description
1 polymer ?
#
loop_
_entity_poly.entity_id
_entity_poly.type
_entity_poly.pdbx_seq_one_letter_code
_entity_poly.pdbx_strand_id
1 'polypeptide(L)'
;MGEHNSEGRYFEIKEGERIVLAYSMAVNGRVHTVSLATILFRDENGGTRLTYTEQMCVIAPSDGVEGRKHGWNALLNGLAGYLEADTRQTA
;
A
#
# COMPACT_ATOMS: atom_id res chain seq x y z
N MET A 1 19.39 9.87 -7.78
CA MET A 1 18.33 9.14 -7.04
C MET A 1 18.57 9.46 -5.58
N GLY A 2 17.61 10.09 -4.91
CA GLY A 2 17.75 10.49 -3.50
C GLY A 2 17.50 9.31 -2.56
N GLU A 3 17.74 9.50 -1.27
CA GLU A 3 17.31 8.54 -0.25
C GLU A 3 15.79 8.61 -0.11
N HIS A 4 15.11 7.47 -0.17
CA HIS A 4 13.66 7.37 0.02
C HIS A 4 13.37 6.71 1.37
N ASN A 5 12.59 7.36 2.22
CA ASN A 5 12.20 6.84 3.52
C ASN A 5 10.67 6.82 3.61
N SER A 6 10.13 5.75 4.19
CA SER A 6 8.74 5.69 4.63
C SER A 6 8.71 5.40 6.12
N GLU A 7 7.83 6.10 6.83
CA GLU A 7 7.58 5.90 8.25
C GLU A 7 6.09 5.77 8.45
N GLY A 8 5.66 4.75 9.19
CA GLY A 8 4.25 4.46 9.36
C GLY A 8 3.89 3.90 10.72
N ARG A 9 2.60 3.99 11.04
CA ARG A 9 2.00 3.48 12.25
C ARG A 9 0.71 2.74 11.90
N TYR A 10 0.61 1.50 12.36
CA TYR A 10 -0.65 0.77 12.36
C TYR A 10 -1.58 1.30 13.46
N PHE A 11 -2.83 1.54 13.09
CA PHE A 11 -3.92 1.88 14.01
C PHE A 11 -4.82 0.69 14.28
N GLU A 12 -4.99 -0.20 13.30
CA GLU A 12 -5.77 -1.42 13.46
C GLU A 12 -5.20 -2.53 12.58
N ILE A 13 -5.16 -3.74 13.13
CA ILE A 13 -4.98 -4.98 12.39
C ILE A 13 -6.07 -5.93 12.87
N LYS A 14 -7.05 -6.18 12.00
CA LYS A 14 -8.08 -7.17 12.21
C LYS A 14 -7.82 -8.34 11.27
N GLU A 15 -7.48 -9.48 11.85
CA GLU A 15 -7.08 -10.68 11.12
C GLU A 15 -8.13 -11.06 10.06
N GLY A 16 -7.67 -11.34 8.84
CA GLY A 16 -8.52 -11.71 7.71
C GLY A 16 -9.44 -10.61 7.16
N GLU A 17 -9.50 -9.42 7.78
CA GLU A 17 -10.54 -8.43 7.48
C GLU A 17 -9.99 -7.05 7.09
N ARG A 18 -9.07 -6.49 7.89
CA ARG A 18 -8.71 -5.07 7.73
C ARG A 18 -7.35 -4.71 8.31
N ILE A 19 -6.66 -3.81 7.61
CA ILE A 19 -5.50 -3.09 8.13
C ILE A 19 -5.74 -1.59 7.96
N VAL A 20 -5.51 -0.81 9.02
CA VAL A 20 -5.52 0.66 8.98
C VAL A 20 -4.17 1.17 9.43
N LEU A 21 -3.52 2.01 8.61
CA LEU A 21 -2.24 2.62 8.93
C LEU A 21 -2.17 4.06 8.42
N ALA A 22 -1.45 4.93 9.13
CA ALA A 22 -0.97 6.17 8.54
C ALA A 22 0.52 6.06 8.27
N TYR A 23 0.98 6.69 7.19
CA TYR A 23 2.38 6.74 6.85
C TYR A 23 2.76 8.04 6.14
N SER A 24 4.04 8.38 6.21
CA SER A 24 4.64 9.46 5.44
C SER A 24 5.63 8.90 4.43
N MET A 25 5.89 9.65 3.36
CA MET A 25 7.02 9.40 2.48
C MET A 25 7.92 10.63 2.42
N ALA A 26 9.22 10.40 2.49
CA ALA A 26 10.26 11.40 2.42
C ALA A 26 11.28 11.09 1.32
N VAL A 27 11.84 12.14 0.74
CA VAL A 27 13.03 12.06 -0.11
C VAL A 27 14.09 13.00 0.46
N ASN A 28 15.29 12.48 0.72
CA ASN A 28 16.40 13.22 1.36
C ASN A 28 15.94 13.93 2.65
N GLY A 29 15.20 13.22 3.51
CA GLY A 29 14.67 13.75 4.77
C GLY A 29 13.47 14.71 4.65
N ARG A 30 13.06 15.11 3.43
CA ARG A 30 11.88 15.98 3.24
C ARG A 30 10.64 15.16 2.96
N VAL A 31 9.66 15.25 3.85
CA VAL A 31 8.33 14.69 3.63
C VAL A 31 7.63 15.38 2.46
N HIS A 32 7.06 14.59 1.56
CA HIS A 32 6.34 15.06 0.37
C HIS A 32 4.92 14.50 0.25
N THR A 33 4.59 13.46 1.04
CA THR A 33 3.21 12.97 1.20
C THR A 33 3.00 12.40 2.59
N VAL A 34 1.77 12.49 3.07
CA VAL A 34 1.28 11.82 4.28
C VAL A 34 -0.08 11.20 3.95
N SER A 35 -0.28 9.96 4.37
CA SER A 35 -1.41 9.15 3.94
C SER A 35 -2.05 8.39 5.10
N LEU A 36 -3.37 8.24 5.07
CA LEU A 36 -4.12 7.25 5.84
C LEU A 36 -4.62 6.18 4.86
N ALA A 37 -4.12 4.96 5.01
CA ALA A 37 -4.48 3.82 4.21
C ALA A 37 -5.42 2.89 4.98
N THR A 38 -6.49 2.45 4.30
CA THR A 38 -7.41 1.41 4.75
C THR A 38 -7.37 0.28 3.73
N ILE A 39 -6.95 -0.89 4.17
CA ILE A 39 -6.83 -2.11 3.36
C ILE A 39 -7.90 -3.06 3.86
N LEU A 40 -8.82 -3.45 2.97
CA LEU A 40 -9.88 -4.39 3.28
C LEU A 40 -9.66 -5.70 2.53
N PHE A 41 -9.92 -6.79 3.21
CA PHE A 41 -9.92 -8.14 2.65
C PHE A 41 -11.33 -8.70 2.73
N ARG A 42 -11.81 -9.28 1.64
CA ARG A 42 -13.10 -9.98 1.59
C ARG A 42 -12.95 -11.26 0.79
N ASP A 43 -13.66 -12.30 1.23
CA ASP A 43 -13.79 -13.52 0.45
C ASP A 43 -14.44 -13.22 -0.90
N GLU A 44 -13.89 -13.81 -1.94
CA GLU A 44 -14.49 -13.74 -3.27
C GLU A 44 -14.13 -14.98 -4.10
N ASN A 45 -15.15 -15.79 -4.40
CA ASN A 45 -15.05 -16.95 -5.30
C ASN A 45 -13.87 -17.90 -4.99
N GLY A 46 -13.59 -18.14 -3.72
CA GLY A 46 -12.47 -18.99 -3.29
C GLY A 46 -11.09 -18.30 -3.30
N GLY A 47 -11.04 -17.00 -3.60
CA GLY A 47 -9.89 -16.12 -3.41
C GLY A 47 -10.22 -14.93 -2.51
N THR A 48 -9.42 -13.88 -2.62
CA THR A 48 -9.58 -12.66 -1.82
C THR A 48 -9.70 -11.41 -2.69
N ARG A 49 -10.76 -10.63 -2.49
CA ARG A 49 -10.86 -9.25 -2.97
C ARG A 49 -10.14 -8.34 -1.99
N LEU A 50 -8.98 -7.83 -2.39
CA LEU A 50 -8.27 -6.76 -1.68
C LEU A 50 -8.74 -5.40 -2.20
N THR A 51 -9.17 -4.51 -1.29
CA THR A 51 -9.46 -3.10 -1.62
C THR A 51 -8.51 -2.20 -0.85
N TYR A 52 -7.63 -1.49 -1.58
CA TYR A 52 -6.71 -0.51 -1.01
C TYR A 52 -7.28 0.90 -1.22
N THR A 53 -7.62 1.58 -0.12
CA THR A 53 -8.07 2.98 -0.15
C THR A 53 -7.07 3.86 0.57
N GLU A 54 -6.68 4.98 -0.04
CA GLU A 54 -5.72 5.92 0.54
C GLU A 54 -6.28 7.34 0.53
N GLN A 55 -6.28 7.97 1.70
CA GLN A 55 -6.54 9.39 1.88
C GLN A 55 -5.20 10.08 2.03
N MET A 56 -4.78 10.81 1.00
CA MET A 56 -3.42 11.36 0.93
C MET A 56 -3.43 12.90 0.94
N CYS A 57 -2.52 13.48 1.74
CA CYS A 57 -2.10 14.87 1.63
C CYS A 57 -0.82 14.95 0.81
N VAL A 58 -0.81 15.81 -0.21
CA VAL A 58 0.34 16.04 -1.09
C VAL A 58 1.02 17.36 -0.69
N ILE A 59 2.32 17.30 -0.40
CA ILE A 59 3.14 18.44 -0.02
C ILE A 59 4.12 18.74 -1.16
N ALA A 60 3.82 19.76 -1.95
CA ALA A 60 4.60 20.11 -3.13
C ALA A 60 6.06 20.49 -2.79
N PRO A 61 7.04 20.15 -3.65
CA PRO A 61 6.90 19.36 -4.89
C PRO A 61 6.73 17.86 -4.60
N SER A 62 5.92 17.18 -5.41
CA SER A 62 5.62 15.75 -5.28
C SER A 62 5.17 15.19 -6.63
N ASP A 63 5.33 13.89 -6.85
CA ASP A 63 4.74 13.13 -7.97
C ASP A 63 3.21 13.01 -7.85
N GLY A 64 2.67 13.31 -6.67
CA GLY A 64 1.25 13.49 -6.43
C GLY A 64 0.44 12.21 -6.55
N VAL A 65 -0.87 12.38 -6.80
CA VAL A 65 -1.85 11.27 -6.80
C VAL A 65 -1.57 10.24 -7.89
N GLU A 66 -1.19 10.69 -9.09
CA GLU A 66 -0.95 9.78 -10.21
C GLU A 66 0.29 8.90 -10.00
N GLY A 67 1.39 9.49 -9.51
CA GLY A 67 2.59 8.73 -9.13
C GLY A 67 2.30 7.71 -8.04
N ARG A 68 1.55 8.12 -7.01
CA ARG A 68 1.11 7.23 -5.93
C ARG A 68 0.27 6.05 -6.42
N LYS A 69 -0.72 6.32 -7.27
CA LYS A 69 -1.61 5.30 -7.82
C LYS A 69 -0.85 4.33 -8.72
N HIS A 70 0.07 4.83 -9.55
CA HIS A 70 0.93 3.99 -10.37
C HIS A 70 1.80 3.05 -9.52
N GLY A 71 2.46 3.59 -8.49
CA GLY A 71 3.30 2.82 -7.58
C GLY A 71 2.54 1.71 -6.84
N TRP A 72 1.37 2.02 -6.26
CA TRP A 72 0.55 1.01 -5.58
C TRP A 72 0.02 -0.08 -6.52
N ASN A 73 -0.36 0.26 -7.75
CA ASN A 73 -0.76 -0.75 -8.73
C ASN A 73 0.40 -1.70 -9.04
N ALA A 74 1.63 -1.19 -9.21
CA ALA A 74 2.80 -2.02 -9.44
C ALA A 74 3.08 -2.96 -8.25
N LEU A 75 2.99 -2.46 -7.01
CA LEU A 75 3.16 -3.25 -5.79
C LEU A 75 2.11 -4.35 -5.64
N LEU A 76 0.82 -4.01 -5.84
CA LEU A 76 -0.28 -4.96 -5.72
C LEU A 76 -0.28 -6.02 -6.83
N ASN A 77 0.11 -5.66 -8.05
CA ASN A 77 0.32 -6.63 -9.13
C ASN A 77 1.49 -7.58 -8.82
N GLY A 78 2.58 -7.05 -8.24
CA GLY A 78 3.70 -7.86 -7.78
C GLY A 78 3.29 -8.84 -6.67
N LEU A 79 2.47 -8.38 -5.72
CA LEU A 79 1.90 -9.24 -4.68
C LEU A 79 1.05 -10.37 -5.26
N ALA A 80 0.18 -10.08 -6.23
CA ALA A 80 -0.62 -11.10 -6.90
C ALA A 80 0.27 -12.16 -7.56
N GLY A 81 1.28 -11.74 -8.34
CA GLY A 81 2.22 -12.67 -8.98
C GLY A 81 3.04 -13.50 -7.98
N TYR A 82 3.42 -12.92 -6.84
CA TYR A 82 4.09 -13.64 -5.76
C TYR A 82 3.18 -14.72 -5.16
N LEU A 83 1.94 -14.38 -4.81
CA LEU A 83 0.98 -15.32 -4.20
C LEU A 83 0.59 -16.45 -5.15
N GLU A 84 0.47 -16.17 -6.46
CA GLU A 84 0.25 -17.20 -7.47
C GLU A 84 1.43 -18.19 -7.56
N ALA A 85 2.67 -17.74 -7.36
CA ALA A 85 3.83 -18.61 -7.32
C ALA A 85 3.89 -19.42 -6.01
N ASP A 86 3.61 -18.77 -4.88
CA ASP A 86 3.65 -19.38 -3.54
C ASP A 86 2.57 -20.46 -3.35
N THR A 87 1.34 -20.19 -3.80
CA THR A 87 0.23 -21.16 -3.77
C THR A 87 0.55 -22.42 -4.58
N ARG A 88 1.29 -22.28 -5.70
CA ARG A 88 1.74 -23.43 -6.51
C ARG A 88 2.85 -24.25 -5.87
N GLN A 89 3.60 -23.68 -4.93
CA GLN A 89 4.67 -24.38 -4.22
C GLN A 89 4.15 -25.15 -3.00
N THR A 90 2.99 -24.76 -2.48
CA THR A 90 2.36 -25.31 -1.27
C THR A 90 1.23 -26.31 -1.57
N ALA A 91 0.82 -26.44 -2.83
CA ALA A 91 -0.12 -27.44 -3.34
C ALA A 91 0.58 -28.70 -3.84
#